data_AF-A0A3C2BZB9-F1
#
_entry.id   AF-A0A3C2BZB9-F1
#
_cell.length_a   1.000
_cell.length_b   1.000
_cell.length_c   1.000
_cell.angle_alpha   90.00
_cell.angle_beta   90.00
_cell.angle_gamma   90.00
#
_symmetry.space_group_name_H-M   'P 1'
#
loop_
_entity.id
_entity.type
_entity.pdbx_description
1 polymer ?
#
loop_
_entity_poly.entity_id
_entity_poly.type
_entity_poly.pdbx_seq_one_letter_code
_entity_poly.pdbx_strand_id
1 'polypeptide(L)'
;MSFPGLNGDYTPHHYQRAAVARILNEPAVLLDHVVGAGKTGTMVMAALELRRTGIANKPAIVVPNHLVDQVSREFVDLVPDGQRVVGTNGHQIRGPSLLGRGCSNR
;
A
#
# COMPACT_ATOMS: atom_id res chain seq x y z
N MET A 1 -2.79 16.88 -0.73
CA MET A 1 -1.87 15.75 -0.98
C MET A 1 -2.36 15.01 -2.21
N SER A 2 -1.47 14.74 -3.18
CA SER A 2 -1.76 14.00 -4.42
C SER A 2 -1.01 12.66 -4.39
N PHE A 3 -1.59 11.62 -4.98
CA PHE A 3 -1.05 10.26 -4.98
C PHE A 3 -0.72 9.81 -6.41
N PRO A 4 0.52 10.00 -6.88
CA PRO A 4 0.92 9.54 -8.20
C PRO A 4 0.95 8.00 -8.26
N GLY A 5 0.36 7.42 -9.31
CA GLY A 5 0.26 5.97 -9.49
C GLY A 5 -0.99 5.32 -8.87
N LEU A 6 -1.88 6.13 -8.28
CA LEU A 6 -3.23 5.68 -7.94
C LEU A 6 -4.07 5.58 -9.21
N ASN A 7 -5.00 4.63 -9.23
CA ASN A 7 -5.99 4.50 -10.30
C ASN A 7 -6.72 5.84 -10.50
N GLY A 8 -6.80 6.30 -11.75
CA GLY A 8 -7.42 7.59 -12.11
C GLY A 8 -8.90 7.68 -11.73
N ASP A 9 -9.59 6.55 -11.62
CA ASP A 9 -11.00 6.48 -11.21
C ASP A 9 -11.20 6.52 -9.69
N TYR A 10 -10.12 6.36 -8.91
CA TYR A 10 -10.20 6.36 -7.46
C TYR A 10 -9.90 7.75 -6.88
N THR A 11 -10.93 8.39 -6.32
CA THR A 11 -10.77 9.66 -5.57
C THR A 11 -10.83 9.39 -4.07
N PRO A 12 -9.70 9.53 -3.34
CA PRO A 12 -9.69 9.33 -1.90
C PRO A 12 -10.60 10.32 -1.18
N HIS A 13 -11.16 9.92 -0.05
CA HIS A 13 -11.85 10.84 0.84
C HIS A 13 -10.86 11.76 1.58
N HIS A 14 -11.35 12.88 2.09
CA HIS A 14 -10.52 13.85 2.81
C HIS A 14 -9.84 13.23 4.06
N TYR A 15 -10.56 12.36 4.78
CA TYR A 15 -10.03 11.71 5.98
C TYR A 15 -8.93 10.68 5.64
N GLN A 16 -9.02 10.00 4.49
CA GLN A 16 -7.97 9.09 4.03
C GLN A 16 -6.69 9.86 3.72
N ARG A 17 -6.80 11.02 3.05
CA ARG A 17 -5.66 11.92 2.81
C ARG A 17 -5.03 12.39 4.11
N ALA A 18 -5.84 12.78 5.09
CA ALA A 18 -5.35 13.20 6.41
C ALA A 18 -4.66 12.06 7.15
N ALA A 19 -5.22 10.85 7.10
CA ALA A 19 -4.64 9.66 7.70
C ALA A 19 -3.28 9.30 7.07
N VAL A 20 -3.15 9.34 5.74
CA VAL A 20 -1.86 9.12 5.08
C VAL A 20 -0.84 10.19 5.48
N ALA A 21 -1.24 11.45 5.52
CA ALA A 21 -0.35 12.52 5.97
C ALA A 21 0.15 12.29 7.41
N ARG A 22 -0.70 11.79 8.30
CA ARG A 22 -0.29 11.39 9.66
C ARG A 22 0.70 10.23 9.64
N ILE A 23 0.44 9.18 8.85
CA ILE A 23 1.35 8.02 8.73
C ILE A 23 2.75 8.42 8.25
N LEU A 24 2.87 9.45 7.41
CA LEU A 24 4.17 9.94 6.94
C LEU A 24 4.94 10.75 7.99
N ASN A 25 4.25 11.39 8.93
CA ASN A 25 4.85 12.33 9.89
C ASN A 25 4.95 11.77 11.32
N GLU A 26 4.15 10.76 11.66
CA GLU A 26 4.10 10.13 12.97
C GLU A 26 4.69 8.70 12.90
N PRO A 27 5.39 8.23 13.95
CA PRO A 27 5.98 6.89 13.96
C PRO A 27 4.95 5.75 14.05
N ALA A 28 3.75 6.03 14.59
CA ALA A 28 2.67 5.07 14.72
C ALA A 28 1.30 5.76 14.64
N VAL A 29 0.36 5.18 13.89
CA VAL A 29 -0.99 5.71 13.69
C VAL A 29 -2.01 4.59 13.78
N LEU A 30 -3.09 4.80 14.54
CA LEU A 30 -4.25 3.91 14.59
C LEU A 30 -5.35 4.42 13.63
N LEU A 31 -5.80 3.55 12.73
CA LEU A 31 -6.92 3.82 11.82
C LEU A 31 -8.23 3.27 12.40
N ASP A 32 -8.81 3.96 13.39
CA ASP A 32 -10.06 3.56 14.05
C ASP A 32 -11.32 4.08 13.33
N HIS A 33 -11.42 3.78 12.03
CA HIS A 33 -12.59 4.10 11.23
C HIS A 33 -13.56 2.92 11.15
N VAL A 34 -14.84 3.19 10.87
CA VAL A 34 -15.87 2.15 10.67
C VAL A 34 -15.47 1.12 9.60
N VAL A 35 -16.02 -0.08 9.70
CA VAL A 35 -15.85 -1.13 8.67
C VAL A 35 -16.35 -0.58 7.33
N GLY A 36 -15.58 -0.76 6.27
CA GLY A 36 -15.90 -0.23 4.94
C GLY A 36 -15.45 1.22 4.66
N ALA A 37 -14.87 1.95 5.64
CA ALA A 37 -14.37 3.32 5.43
C ALA A 37 -13.15 3.43 4.47
N GLY A 38 -12.66 2.32 3.93
CA GLY A 38 -11.47 2.27 3.08
C GLY A 38 -10.15 2.33 3.86
N LYS A 39 -10.07 1.60 4.99
CA LYS A 39 -8.82 1.45 5.77
C LYS A 39 -7.71 0.82 4.94
N THR A 40 -8.04 -0.23 4.16
CA THR A 40 -7.09 -0.86 3.24
C THR A 40 -6.55 0.14 2.22
N GLY A 41 -7.42 0.90 1.55
CA GLY A 41 -6.98 1.91 0.58
C GLY A 41 -6.05 2.96 1.20
N THR A 42 -6.33 3.36 2.44
CA THR A 42 -5.45 4.25 3.20
C THR A 42 -4.07 3.63 3.45
N MET A 43 -4.02 2.35 3.84
CA MET A 43 -2.77 1.62 4.04
C MET A 43 -1.97 1.48 2.74
N VAL A 44 -2.64 1.20 1.62
CA VAL A 44 -2.02 1.13 0.29
C VAL A 44 -1.41 2.48 -0.07
N MET A 45 -2.20 3.55 -0.06
CA MET A 45 -1.72 4.91 -0.36
C MET A 45 -0.54 5.33 0.54
N ALA A 46 -0.60 5.00 1.83
CA ALA A 46 0.50 5.27 2.74
C ALA A 46 1.76 4.46 2.37
N ALA A 47 1.64 3.19 2.02
CA ALA A 47 2.77 2.38 1.56
C ALA A 47 3.42 2.95 0.28
N LEU A 48 2.63 3.37 -0.70
CA LEU A 48 3.14 4.02 -1.92
C LEU A 48 3.93 5.28 -1.57
N GLU A 49 3.38 6.11 -0.69
CA GLU A 49 3.97 7.39 -0.33
C GLU A 49 5.22 7.22 0.53
N LEU A 50 5.24 6.28 1.48
CA LEU A 50 6.43 5.92 2.26
C LEU A 50 7.58 5.47 1.35
N ARG A 51 7.26 4.74 0.27
CA ARG A 51 8.25 4.34 -0.73
C ARG A 51 8.71 5.52 -1.59
N ARG A 52 7.77 6.38 -2.01
CA ARG A 52 8.05 7.54 -2.86
C ARG A 52 8.88 8.61 -2.16
N THR A 53 8.62 8.85 -0.88
CA THR A 53 9.36 9.82 -0.05
C THR A 53 10.71 9.28 0.41
N GLY A 54 10.96 7.98 0.26
CA GLY A 54 12.19 7.33 0.71
C GLY A 54 12.24 7.05 2.22
N ILE A 55 11.15 7.31 2.96
CA ILE A 55 11.03 6.98 4.39
C ILE A 55 11.14 5.46 4.59
N ALA A 56 10.55 4.66 3.68
CA ALA A 56 10.65 3.21 3.72
C ALA A 56 11.01 2.61 2.35
N ASN A 57 12.08 1.83 2.30
CA ASN A 57 12.51 1.17 1.05
C ASN A 57 11.66 -0.04 0.67
N LYS A 58 11.06 -0.71 1.66
CA LYS A 58 10.23 -1.92 1.49
C LYS A 58 9.07 -1.89 2.48
N PRO A 59 8.05 -1.03 2.26
CA PRO A 59 6.85 -1.04 3.09
C PRO A 59 6.17 -2.40 3.02
N ALA A 60 5.73 -2.91 4.18
CA ALA A 60 5.05 -4.19 4.30
C ALA A 60 3.69 -4.00 4.98
N ILE A 61 2.67 -4.66 4.46
CA ILE A 61 1.32 -4.68 5.02
C ILE A 61 1.06 -6.11 5.52
N VAL A 62 0.87 -6.25 6.83
CA VAL A 62 0.59 -7.54 7.47
C VAL A 62 -0.92 -7.69 7.61
N VAL A 63 -1.45 -8.77 7.06
CA VAL A 63 -2.89 -9.07 7.10
C VAL A 63 -3.12 -10.52 7.52
N PRO A 64 -4.25 -10.84 8.16
CA PRO A 64 -4.64 -12.21 8.42
C PRO A 64 -4.67 -13.05 7.13
N ASN A 65 -4.27 -14.31 7.20
CA ASN A 65 -4.13 -15.20 6.03
C ASN A 65 -5.37 -15.25 5.14
N HIS A 66 -6.57 -15.27 5.72
CA HIS A 66 -7.83 -15.34 4.99
C HIS A 66 -8.23 -14.02 4.30
N LEU A 67 -7.56 -12.91 4.59
CA LEU A 67 -7.78 -11.60 3.96
C LEU A 67 -6.74 -11.26 2.89
N VAL A 68 -5.72 -12.09 2.72
CA VAL A 68 -4.62 -11.84 1.78
C VAL A 68 -5.15 -11.62 0.36
N ASP A 69 -6.06 -12.48 -0.11
CA ASP A 69 -6.60 -12.38 -1.46
C ASP A 69 -7.46 -11.12 -1.65
N GLN A 70 -8.24 -10.76 -0.63
CA GLN A 70 -9.08 -9.56 -0.67
C GLN A 70 -8.20 -8.30 -0.75
N VAL A 71 -7.22 -8.18 0.15
CA VAL A 71 -6.31 -7.03 0.21
C VAL A 71 -5.44 -6.95 -1.05
N SER A 72 -5.04 -8.09 -1.61
CA SER A 72 -4.28 -8.14 -2.85
C SER A 72 -5.07 -7.61 -4.05
N ARG A 73 -6.35 -7.96 -4.16
CA ARG A 73 -7.23 -7.42 -5.22
C ARG A 73 -7.41 -5.92 -5.07
N GLU A 74 -7.75 -5.46 -3.86
CA GLU A 74 -7.89 -4.02 -3.57
C GLU A 74 -6.59 -3.25 -3.90
N PHE A 75 -5.42 -3.84 -3.66
CA PHE A 75 -4.14 -3.23 -4.02
C PHE A 75 -3.97 -3.06 -5.54
N VAL A 76 -4.26 -4.11 -6.31
CA VAL A 76 -4.14 -4.07 -7.78
C VAL A 76 -5.13 -3.08 -8.38
N ASP A 77 -6.36 -3.05 -7.87
CA ASP A 77 -7.40 -2.13 -8.33
C ASP A 77 -7.04 -0.67 -8.05
N LEU A 78 -6.39 -0.40 -6.91
CA LEU A 78 -5.94 0.94 -6.52
C LEU A 78 -4.66 1.38 -7.22
N VAL A 79 -3.78 0.45 -7.61
CA VAL A 79 -2.43 0.75 -8.11
C VAL A 79 -2.11 -0.09 -9.35
N PRO A 80 -2.74 0.22 -10.49
CA PRO A 80 -2.60 -0.58 -11.71
C PRO A 80 -1.17 -0.53 -12.30
N ASP A 81 -0.43 0.57 -12.11
CA ASP A 81 0.85 0.84 -12.79
C ASP A 81 2.11 0.29 -12.09
N GLY A 82 2.03 -0.89 -11.48
CA GLY A 82 3.23 -1.74 -11.36
C GLY A 82 3.95 -1.78 -10.01
N GLN A 83 3.25 -1.67 -8.89
CA GLN A 83 3.83 -2.04 -7.59
C GLN A 83 3.55 -3.52 -7.27
N ARG A 84 4.62 -4.29 -7.06
CA ARG A 84 4.57 -5.73 -6.79
C ARG A 84 4.06 -5.99 -5.37
N VAL A 85 2.95 -6.70 -5.23
CA VAL A 85 2.56 -7.32 -3.95
C VAL A 85 3.16 -8.73 -3.91
N VAL A 86 3.89 -9.04 -2.84
CA VAL A 86 4.44 -10.39 -2.58
C VAL A 86 3.74 -10.94 -1.36
N GLY A 87 2.82 -11.88 -1.55
CA GLY A 87 2.17 -12.61 -0.46
C GLY A 87 3.01 -13.79 0.02
N THR A 88 3.07 -14.02 1.33
CA THR A 88 3.84 -15.09 1.98
C THR A 88 3.31 -16.51 1.71
N ASN A 89 2.07 -16.66 1.23
CA ASN A 89 1.44 -17.96 0.94
C ASN A 89 1.59 -18.40 -0.53
N GLY A 90 2.62 -17.94 -1.24
CA GLY A 90 2.87 -18.33 -2.64
C GLY A 90 1.95 -17.68 -3.67
N HIS A 91 0.99 -16.84 -3.26
CA HIS A 91 0.19 -16.03 -4.17
C HIS A 91 0.99 -14.80 -4.62
N GLN A 92 1.65 -14.94 -5.77
CA GLN A 92 2.34 -13.84 -6.44
C GLN A 92 1.43 -13.24 -7.51
N ILE A 93 0.86 -12.08 -7.21
CA ILE A 93 0.18 -11.26 -8.23
C ILE A 93 1.25 -10.65 -9.15
N ARG A 94 1.22 -11.05 -10.43
CA ARG A 94 2.26 -10.76 -11.43
C ARG A 94 2.19 -9.29 -11.88
N GLY A 95 3.17 -8.49 -11.48
CA GLY A 95 3.61 -7.27 -12.18
C GLY A 95 5.02 -7.44 -12.78
N PRO A 96 5.42 -6.62 -13.77
CA PRO A 96 6.68 -6.77 -14.49
C PRO A 96 7.90 -6.84 -13.56
N SER A 97 8.94 -7.55 -14.02
CA SER A 97 9.99 -8.06 -13.16
C SER A 97 11.00 -7.00 -12.72
N LEU A 98 11.03 -6.68 -11.42
CA LEU A 98 12.09 -5.86 -10.80
C LEU A 98 12.98 -6.66 -9.84
N LEU A 99 12.94 -8.00 -9.89
CA LEU A 99 13.95 -8.85 -9.23
C LEU A 99 15.26 -8.78 -10.06
N GLY A 100 15.95 -7.64 -9.97
CA GLY A 100 17.22 -7.39 -10.65
C GLY A 100 18.18 -6.48 -9.89
N ARG A 101 17.83 -6.00 -8.68
CA ARG A 101 18.78 -5.30 -7.81
C ARG A 101 18.77 -5.96 -6.45
N GLY A 102 19.89 -6.62 -6.16
CA GLY A 102 20.08 -7.48 -5.00
C GLY A 102 19.73 -6.79 -3.70
N CYS A 103 19.07 -7.54 -2.82
CA CYS A 103 19.28 -7.41 -1.40
C CYS A 103 20.75 -7.73 -1.13
N SER A 104 21.63 -6.72 -1.24
CA SER A 104 22.95 -6.79 -0.61
C SER A 104 22.70 -6.63 0.88
N ASN A 105 22.77 -7.75 1.59
CA ASN A 105 22.83 -7.80 3.03
C ASN A 105 24.14 -7.10 3.44
N ARG A 106 24.04 -5.95 4.09
CA ARG A 106 25.14 -5.33 4.81
C ARG A 106 24.65 -4.96 6.20
#